data_AF-A0A963MQ12-F1
#
_entry.id   AF-A0A963MQ12-F1
#
_cell.length_a   1.000
_cell.length_b   1.000
_cell.length_c   1.000
_cell.angle_alpha   90.00
_cell.angle_beta   90.00
_cell.angle_gamma   90.00
#
_symmetry.space_group_name_H-M   'P 1'
#
loop_
_entity.id
_entity.type
_entity.pdbx_description
1 polymer ?
#
loop_
_entity_poly.entity_id
_entity_poly.type
_entity_poly.pdbx_seq_one_letter_code
_entity_poly.pdbx_strand_id
1 'polypeptide(L)'
;SQVAALAGTSIGTLLPAIQFSGLMDPVSALEGGGYWIGAIYPTTHFLTIASGTFSKALGFADLVGSFVPLALAIPVLTLLSALLLKKQAK
;
A
#
# COMPACT_ATOMS: atom_id res chain seq x y z
N SER A 1 -15.07 17.25 15.02
CA SER A 1 -16.03 16.24 14.54
C SER A 1 -15.27 14.96 14.20
N GLN A 2 -15.55 13.85 14.92
CA GLN A 2 -14.85 12.56 14.75
C GLN A 2 -15.02 11.99 13.33
N VAL A 3 -16.22 12.15 12.76
CA VAL A 3 -16.55 11.71 11.40
C VAL A 3 -15.68 12.41 10.35
N ALA A 4 -15.45 13.72 10.50
CA ALA A 4 -14.61 14.47 9.56
C ALA A 4 -13.14 14.02 9.58
N ALA A 5 -12.62 13.69 10.77
CA ALA A 5 -11.26 13.18 10.92
C ALA A 5 -11.09 11.79 10.28
N LEU A 6 -12.07 10.90 10.48
CA LEU A 6 -12.08 9.58 9.84
C LEU A 6 -12.18 9.70 8.32
N ALA A 7 -13.10 10.53 7.81
CA ALA A 7 -13.26 10.75 6.37
C ALA A 7 -11.98 11.32 5.73
N GLY A 8 -11.37 12.32 6.36
CA GLY A 8 -10.10 12.89 5.88
C GLY A 8 -8.97 11.86 5.84
N THR A 9 -8.87 11.01 6.86
CA THR A 9 -7.84 9.94 6.92
C THR A 9 -8.07 8.90 5.81
N SER A 10 -9.31 8.47 5.61
CA SER A 10 -9.66 7.51 4.55
C SER A 10 -9.34 8.07 3.18
N ILE A 11 -9.74 9.31 2.89
CA ILE A 11 -9.44 9.97 1.60
C ILE A 11 -7.93 10.11 1.41
N GLY A 12 -7.22 10.61 2.43
CA GLY A 12 -5.78 10.81 2.38
C GLY A 12 -4.99 9.51 2.19
N THR A 13 -5.51 8.38 2.65
CA THR A 13 -4.86 7.06 2.48
C THR A 13 -5.22 6.41 1.14
N LEU A 14 -6.49 6.51 0.75
CA LEU A 14 -6.99 5.85 -0.46
C LEU A 14 -6.56 6.56 -1.75
N LEU A 15 -6.52 7.90 -1.77
CA LEU A 15 -6.17 8.64 -2.98
C LEU A 15 -4.76 8.28 -3.48
N PRO A 16 -3.69 8.33 -2.67
CA PRO A 16 -2.37 7.91 -3.13
C PRO A 16 -2.33 6.44 -3.53
N ALA A 17 -3.04 5.57 -2.80
CA ALA A 17 -3.12 4.16 -3.15
C ALA A 17 -3.73 3.95 -4.54
N ILE A 18 -4.80 4.66 -4.89
CA ILE A 18 -5.43 4.55 -6.21
C ILE A 18 -4.51 5.12 -7.31
N GLN A 19 -3.89 6.27 -7.05
CA GLN A 19 -3.12 7.00 -8.06
C GLN A 19 -1.76 6.36 -8.39
N PHE A 20 -1.08 5.77 -7.40
CA PHE A 20 0.32 5.33 -7.57
C PHE A 20 0.53 3.82 -7.51
N SER A 21 -0.48 3.02 -7.15
CA SER A 21 -0.27 1.57 -6.92
C SER A 21 -0.21 0.69 -8.17
N GLY A 22 -0.37 1.26 -9.37
CA GLY A 22 -0.54 0.44 -10.57
C GLY A 22 -2.00 0.17 -10.93
N LEU A 23 -2.97 0.71 -10.19
CA LEU A 23 -4.40 0.46 -10.43
C LEU A 23 -4.92 1.16 -11.70
N MET A 24 -4.54 2.43 -11.89
CA MET A 24 -4.93 3.22 -13.08
C MET A 24 -3.90 3.06 -14.19
N ASP A 25 -2.64 3.39 -13.89
CA ASP A 25 -1.49 3.24 -14.78
C ASP A 25 -0.43 2.38 -14.10
N PRO A 26 0.25 1.48 -14.83
CA PRO A 26 1.25 0.60 -14.24
C PRO A 26 2.38 1.42 -13.60
N VAL A 27 2.89 0.96 -12.43
CA VAL A 27 3.92 1.69 -11.67
C VAL A 27 5.17 1.98 -12.51
N SER A 28 5.52 1.09 -13.44
CA SER A 28 6.65 1.28 -14.35
C SER A 28 6.49 2.42 -15.35
N ALA A 29 5.27 2.92 -15.57
CA ALA A 29 4.99 4.07 -16.42
C ALA A 29 5.01 5.40 -15.65
N LEU A 30 5.08 5.37 -14.31
CA LEU A 30 5.20 6.57 -13.50
C LEU A 30 6.64 7.09 -13.57
N GLU A 31 6.80 8.42 -13.66
CA GLU A 31 8.11 9.06 -13.67
C GLU A 31 8.45 9.69 -12.30
N GLY A 32 9.75 9.81 -12.03
CA GLY A 32 10.28 10.54 -10.87
C GLY A 32 9.75 10.02 -9.54
N GLY A 33 9.15 10.91 -8.73
CA GLY A 33 8.65 10.59 -7.39
C GLY A 33 7.46 9.62 -7.38
N GLY A 34 6.64 9.61 -8.43
CA GLY A 34 5.48 8.71 -8.53
C GLY A 34 5.89 7.24 -8.59
N TYR A 35 6.97 6.93 -9.31
CA TYR A 35 7.55 5.59 -9.35
C TYR A 35 7.99 5.12 -7.96
N TRP A 36 8.73 5.96 -7.24
CA TRP A 36 9.24 5.62 -5.91
C TRP A 36 8.13 5.40 -4.90
N ILE A 37 7.09 6.25 -4.94
CA ILE A 37 5.90 6.09 -4.12
C ILE A 37 5.21 4.77 -4.48
N GLY A 38 4.92 4.54 -5.77
CA GLY A 38 4.27 3.32 -6.23
C GLY A 38 5.04 2.05 -5.88
N ALA A 39 6.37 2.05 -5.97
CA ALA A 39 7.20 0.89 -5.66
C ALA A 39 7.16 0.48 -4.19
N ILE A 40 6.99 1.45 -3.28
CA ILE A 40 6.97 1.23 -1.82
C ILE A 40 5.56 0.92 -1.32
N TYR A 41 4.52 1.45 -1.99
CA TYR A 41 3.14 1.30 -1.52
C TYR A 41 2.72 -0.19 -1.47
N PRO A 42 2.14 -0.66 -0.34
CA PRO A 42 1.75 -2.07 -0.18
C PRO A 42 0.68 -2.50 -1.18
N THR A 43 -0.22 -1.60 -1.56
CA THR A 43 -1.28 -1.86 -2.55
C THR A 43 -0.72 -2.33 -3.90
N THR A 44 0.46 -1.86 -4.30
CA THR A 44 1.13 -2.28 -5.54
C THR A 44 1.46 -3.77 -5.54
N HIS A 45 2.02 -4.25 -4.44
CA HIS A 45 2.38 -5.65 -4.27
C HIS A 45 1.13 -6.54 -4.21
N PHE A 46 0.06 -6.05 -3.58
CA PHE A 46 -1.23 -6.72 -3.58
C PHE A 46 -1.82 -6.85 -5.00
N LEU A 47 -1.82 -5.79 -5.80
CA LEU A 47 -2.32 -5.84 -7.18
C LEU A 47 -1.47 -6.75 -8.07
N THR A 48 -0.16 -6.81 -7.82
CA THR A 48 0.75 -7.75 -8.50
C THR A 48 0.39 -9.21 -8.19
N ILE A 49 0.10 -9.52 -6.93
CA ILE A 49 -0.36 -10.86 -6.51
C ILE A 49 -1.71 -11.19 -7.11
N ALA A 50 -2.67 -10.26 -7.04
CA ALA A 50 -4.02 -10.48 -7.55
C ALA A 50 -4.00 -10.73 -9.06
N SER A 51 -3.37 -9.83 -9.83
CA SER A 51 -3.26 -10.00 -11.30
C SER A 51 -2.40 -11.22 -11.69
N GLY A 52 -1.32 -11.50 -10.96
CA GLY A 52 -0.49 -12.69 -11.18
C GLY A 52 -1.25 -13.99 -10.96
N THR A 53 -2.03 -14.07 -9.89
CA THR A 53 -2.85 -15.25 -9.58
C THR A 53 -4.00 -15.40 -10.58
N PHE A 54 -4.77 -14.34 -10.84
CA PHE A 54 -5.97 -14.42 -11.68
C PHE A 54 -5.67 -14.48 -13.18
N SER A 55 -4.69 -13.72 -13.67
CA SER A 55 -4.43 -13.62 -15.11
C SER A 55 -3.35 -14.59 -15.59
N LYS A 56 -2.46 -15.05 -14.69
CA LYS A 56 -1.29 -15.87 -15.07
C LYS A 56 -1.18 -17.19 -14.30
N ALA A 57 -2.13 -17.50 -13.39
CA ALA A 57 -2.13 -18.70 -12.56
C ALA A 57 -0.80 -18.92 -11.79
N LEU A 58 -0.15 -17.83 -11.38
CA LEU A 58 1.11 -17.90 -10.62
C LEU A 58 0.89 -18.55 -9.25
N GLY A 59 1.87 -19.34 -8.83
CA GLY A 59 1.88 -20.00 -7.53
C GLY A 59 2.56 -19.16 -6.44
N PHE A 60 2.61 -19.70 -5.23
CA PHE A 60 3.30 -19.05 -4.10
C PHE A 60 4.79 -18.82 -4.35
N ALA A 61 5.46 -19.75 -5.03
CA ALA A 61 6.89 -19.65 -5.33
C ALA A 61 7.19 -18.44 -6.23
N ASP A 62 6.33 -18.16 -7.21
CA ASP A 62 6.49 -17.04 -8.14
C ASP A 62 6.17 -15.68 -7.49
N LEU A 63 5.35 -15.69 -6.44
CA LEU A 63 4.80 -14.48 -5.80
C LEU A 63 5.47 -14.15 -4.46
N VAL A 64 6.40 -14.97 -3.97
CA VAL A 64 7.07 -14.78 -2.68
C VAL A 64 7.70 -13.38 -2.57
N GLY A 65 8.27 -12.86 -3.66
CA GLY A 65 8.85 -11.53 -3.73
C GLY A 65 7.85 -10.40 -3.46
N SER A 66 6.57 -10.58 -3.83
CA SER A 66 5.50 -9.61 -3.57
C SER A 66 4.86 -9.79 -2.19
N PHE A 67 4.94 -10.98 -1.59
CA PHE A 67 4.47 -11.22 -0.23
C PHE A 67 5.36 -10.59 0.84
N VAL A 68 6.67 -10.51 0.61
CA VAL A 68 7.63 -9.96 1.59
C VAL A 68 7.34 -8.48 1.92
N PRO A 69 7.18 -7.56 0.94
CA PRO A 69 6.81 -6.17 1.21
C PRO A 69 5.49 -6.03 1.96
N LEU A 70 4.49 -6.85 1.65
CA LEU A 70 3.21 -6.87 2.37
C LEU A 70 3.38 -7.32 3.82
N ALA A 71 4.17 -8.37 4.05
CA ALA A 71 4.46 -8.85 5.39
C ALA A 71 5.21 -7.80 6.22
N LEU A 72 6.14 -7.05 5.61
CA LEU A 72 6.88 -5.96 6.26
C LEU A 72 6.03 -4.71 6.50
N ALA A 73 5.02 -4.45 5.67
CA ALA A 73 4.12 -3.31 5.87
C ALA A 73 3.38 -3.38 7.23
N ILE A 74 3.02 -4.58 7.69
CA ILE A 74 2.33 -4.79 8.98
C ILE A 74 3.15 -4.25 10.17
N PRO A 75 4.36 -4.76 10.47
CA PRO A 75 5.15 -4.27 11.58
C PRO A 75 5.60 -2.83 11.38
N VAL A 76 5.90 -2.39 10.15
CA VAL A 76 6.30 -0.99 9.89
C VAL A 76 5.17 -0.03 10.21
N LEU A 77 3.96 -0.25 9.69
CA LEU A 77 2.81 0.63 9.96
C LEU A 77 2.39 0.57 11.43
N THR A 78 2.47 -0.61 12.06
CA THR A 78 2.18 -0.75 13.49
C THR A 78 3.17 0.04 14.35
N LEU A 79 4.47 -0.07 14.06
CA LEU A 79 5.52 0.64 14.78
C LEU A 79 5.45 2.15 14.54
N LEU A 80 5.22 2.58 13.29
CA LEU A 80 4.98 3.98 12.97
C LEU A 80 3.75 4.51 13.71
N SER A 81 2.65 3.75 13.75
CA SER A 81 1.46 4.15 14.50
C SER A 81 1.77 4.29 15.99
N ALA A 82 2.48 3.34 16.59
CA ALA A 82 2.87 3.39 18.00
C ALA A 82 3.78 4.60 18.33
N LEU A 83 4.67 5.00 17.41
CA LEU A 83 5.58 6.13 17.59
C LEU A 83 4.89 7.48 17.34
N LEU A 84 4.02 7.58 16.34
CA LEU A 84 3.39 8.84 15.92
C LEU A 84 2.13 9.15 16.72
N LEU A 85 1.42 8.14 17.24
CA LEU A 85 0.29 8.39 18.14
C LEU A 85 0.82 8.89 19.47
N LYS A 86 0.52 10.16 19.78
CA LYS A 86 0.63 10.66 21.14
C LYS A 86 -0.24 9.79 22.05
N LYS A 87 0.29 9.44 23.23
CA LYS A 87 -0.46 8.77 24.30
C LYS A 87 -1.77 9.52 24.49
N GLN A 88 -2.88 8.91 24.07
CA GLN A 88 -4.21 9.48 24.30
C GLN A 88 -4.48 9.32 25.80
N ALA A 89 -4.17 10.38 26.57
CA ALA A 89 -4.58 10.45 27.97
C ALA A 89 -6.11 10.40 28.01
N LYS A 90 -6.63 9.58 28.93
CA LYS A 90 -8.05 9.53 29.23
C LYS A 90 -8.48 10.80 29.97
#